data_AF-A0A175VYB0-F1
#
_entry.id   AF-A0A175VYB0-F1
#
_cell.length_a   1.000
_cell.length_b   1.000
_cell.length_c   1.000
_cell.angle_alpha   90.00
_cell.angle_beta   90.00
_cell.angle_gamma   90.00
#
_symmetry.space_group_name_H-M   'P 1'
#
loop_
_entity.id
_entity.type
_entity.pdbx_description
1 polymer ?
#
loop_
_entity_poly.entity_id
_entity_poly.type
_entity_poly.pdbx_seq_one_letter_code
_entity_poly.pdbx_strand_id
1 'polypeptide(L)'
;MANLELLHAYRKLLRAGLRAVQFSQPSRTTFVQQLRKGFRDPNGTLELERVRRTVWFLNAAAQERGLEHRILKNLCRTRFEQQREVSKVPWKVRIKHQEDQARVAKKSKKTPFDPIKGTEYEHYDRTIAMFNDTMGLCLR
;
A
#
# COMPACT_ATOMS: atom_id res chain seq x y z
N MET A 1 -14.19 -23.22 2.56
CA MET A 1 -12.83 -23.41 2.00
C MET A 1 -12.07 -22.08 1.91
N ALA A 2 -12.60 -21.06 1.22
CA ALA A 2 -11.92 -19.77 0.96
C ALA A 2 -11.32 -19.06 2.19
N ASN A 3 -11.99 -19.08 3.35
CA ASN A 3 -11.48 -18.41 4.56
C ASN A 3 -10.15 -18.99 5.07
N LEU A 4 -9.95 -20.31 4.99
CA LEU A 4 -8.71 -20.94 5.45
C LEU A 4 -7.54 -20.57 4.54
N GLU A 5 -7.77 -20.59 3.23
CA GLU A 5 -6.78 -20.20 2.22
C GLU A 5 -6.37 -18.74 2.36
N LEU A 6 -7.34 -17.84 2.57
CA LEU A 6 -7.10 -16.42 2.81
C LEU A 6 -6.24 -16.21 4.07
N LEU A 7 -6.54 -16.94 5.14
CA LEU A 7 -5.83 -16.85 6.40
C LEU A 7 -4.39 -17.40 6.28
N HIS A 8 -4.20 -18.49 5.53
CA HIS A 8 -2.89 -19.03 5.19
C HIS A 8 -2.06 -18.09 4.30
N ALA A 9 -2.68 -17.49 3.27
CA ALA A 9 -2.06 -16.51 2.40
C ALA A 9 -1.58 -15.29 3.20
N TYR A 10 -2.46 -14.73 4.04
CA TYR A 10 -2.13 -13.62 4.94
C TYR A 10 -0.95 -13.97 5.86
N ARG A 11 -0.98 -15.14 6.52
CA ARG A 11 0.10 -15.57 7.43
C ARG A 11 1.43 -15.76 6.71
N LYS A 12 1.44 -16.34 5.50
CA LYS A 12 2.65 -16.54 4.70
C LYS A 12 3.27 -15.20 4.29
N LEU A 13 2.47 -14.28 3.73
CA LEU A 13 2.91 -12.95 3.35
C LEU A 13 3.40 -12.14 4.56
N LEU A 14 2.68 -12.21 5.68
CA LEU A 14 3.06 -11.52 6.90
C LEU A 14 4.44 -11.97 7.40
N ARG A 15 4.67 -13.29 7.49
CA ARG A 15 5.95 -13.85 7.95
C ARG A 15 7.10 -13.52 6.99
N ALA A 16 6.89 -13.70 5.69
CA ALA A 16 7.89 -13.40 4.68
C ALA A 16 8.25 -11.90 4.67
N GLY A 17 7.24 -11.02 4.69
CA GLY A 17 7.47 -9.58 4.66
C GLY A 17 8.13 -9.02 5.92
N LEU A 18 7.81 -9.56 7.11
CA LEU A 18 8.49 -9.18 8.33
C LEU A 18 9.99 -9.53 8.30
N ARG A 19 10.34 -10.70 7.73
CA ARG A 19 11.74 -11.09 7.51
C ARG A 19 12.41 -10.22 6.45
N ALA A 20 11.72 -9.92 5.34
CA ALA A 20 12.23 -9.06 4.28
C ALA A 20 12.58 -7.65 4.76
N VAL A 21 11.77 -7.11 5.67
CA VAL A 21 11.98 -5.79 6.29
C VAL A 21 12.94 -5.85 7.50
N GLN A 22 13.42 -7.05 7.86
CA GLN A 22 14.31 -7.30 9.00
C GLN A 22 13.75 -6.76 10.32
N PHE A 23 12.43 -6.75 10.47
CA PHE A 23 11.73 -6.19 11.63
C PHE A 23 12.07 -4.71 11.95
N SER A 24 12.68 -3.97 11.01
CA SER A 24 13.08 -2.58 11.21
C SER A 24 11.89 -1.64 11.34
N GLN A 25 12.00 -0.61 12.19
CA GLN A 25 11.03 0.48 12.27
C GLN A 25 11.50 1.66 11.41
N PRO A 26 10.62 2.38 10.70
CA PRO A 26 9.15 2.28 10.69
C PRO A 26 8.59 1.20 9.75
N SER A 27 9.43 0.62 8.90
CA SER A 27 9.03 -0.24 7.78
C SER A 27 8.17 -1.44 8.19
N ARG A 28 8.43 -2.07 9.34
CA ARG A 28 7.61 -3.15 9.91
C ARG A 28 6.17 -2.71 10.07
N THR A 29 5.96 -1.56 10.69
CA THR A 29 4.62 -1.05 10.97
C THR A 29 3.90 -0.67 9.69
N THR A 30 4.60 0.02 8.78
CA THR A 30 4.07 0.40 7.48
C THR A 30 3.67 -0.81 6.64
N PHE A 31 4.52 -1.84 6.55
CA PHE A 31 4.23 -3.07 5.82
C PHE A 31 3.00 -3.79 6.39
N VAL A 32 2.93 -3.98 7.71
CA VAL A 32 1.80 -4.66 8.34
C VAL A 32 0.49 -3.91 8.12
N GLN A 33 0.50 -2.59 8.24
CA GLN A 33 -0.69 -1.77 7.97
C GLN A 33 -1.12 -1.89 6.52
N GLN A 34 -0.19 -1.84 5.58
CA GLN A 34 -0.47 -1.96 4.16
C GLN A 34 -1.03 -3.34 3.81
N LEU A 35 -0.43 -4.41 4.36
CA LEU A 35 -0.93 -5.78 4.20
C LEU A 35 -2.36 -5.92 4.74
N ARG A 36 -2.62 -5.40 5.95
CA ARG A 36 -3.97 -5.41 6.53
C ARG A 36 -4.97 -4.62 5.68
N LYS A 37 -4.56 -3.48 5.13
CA LYS A 37 -5.41 -2.67 4.24
C LYS A 37 -5.78 -3.47 2.99
N GLY A 38 -4.84 -4.17 2.38
CA GLY A 38 -5.09 -5.03 1.22
C GLY A 38 -6.07 -6.18 1.52
N PHE A 39 -5.89 -6.89 2.63
CA PHE A 39 -6.76 -8.02 3.00
C PHE A 39 -8.14 -7.61 3.54
N ARG A 40 -8.32 -6.34 3.92
CA ARG A 40 -9.63 -5.80 4.36
C ARG A 40 -10.43 -5.16 3.23
N ASP A 41 -9.83 -5.00 2.06
CA ASP A 41 -10.49 -4.42 0.90
C ASP A 41 -11.58 -5.40 0.40
N PRO A 42 -12.88 -5.04 0.45
CA PRO A 42 -13.97 -5.94 0.08
C PRO A 42 -13.97 -6.29 -1.42
N ASN A 43 -13.32 -5.49 -2.25
CA ASN A 43 -13.27 -5.68 -3.69
C ASN A 43 -12.02 -6.48 -4.14
N GLY A 44 -11.19 -6.93 -3.20
CA GLY A 44 -9.97 -7.66 -3.51
C GLY A 44 -10.25 -9.11 -3.93
N THR A 45 -9.66 -9.55 -5.05
CA THR A 45 -9.63 -10.97 -5.44
C THR A 45 -8.38 -11.65 -4.89
N LEU A 46 -8.55 -12.86 -4.34
CA LEU A 46 -7.43 -13.66 -3.85
C LEU A 46 -6.88 -14.53 -4.97
N GLU A 47 -5.75 -14.13 -5.56
CA GLU A 47 -5.04 -14.94 -6.54
C GLU A 47 -3.85 -15.67 -5.89
N LEU A 48 -4.00 -16.98 -5.68
CA LEU A 48 -3.02 -17.81 -4.96
C LEU A 48 -1.64 -17.83 -5.63
N GLU A 49 -1.58 -17.81 -6.95
CA GLU A 49 -0.32 -17.79 -7.71
C GLU A 49 0.45 -16.48 -7.50
N ARG A 50 -0.24 -15.33 -7.54
CA ARG A 50 0.41 -14.05 -7.22
C ARG A 50 0.89 -13.98 -5.79
N VAL A 51 0.15 -14.56 -4.83
CA VAL A 51 0.59 -14.67 -3.44
C VAL A 51 1.87 -15.50 -3.35
N ARG A 52 1.96 -16.64 -4.04
CA ARG A 52 3.16 -17.49 -4.07
C ARG A 52 4.38 -16.73 -4.61
N ARG A 53 4.23 -16.05 -5.75
CA ARG A 53 5.31 -15.22 -6.34
C ARG A 53 5.73 -14.08 -5.42
N THR A 54 4.77 -13.44 -4.77
CA THR A 54 5.04 -12.37 -3.80
C THR A 54 5.80 -12.89 -2.57
N VAL A 55 5.45 -14.08 -2.07
CA VAL A 55 6.23 -14.72 -0.99
C VAL A 55 7.66 -15.02 -1.44
N TRP A 56 7.85 -15.49 -2.68
CA TRP A 56 9.19 -15.71 -3.24
C TRP A 56 10.00 -14.41 -3.31
N PHE A 57 9.40 -13.34 -3.85
CA PHE A 57 10.00 -12.01 -3.92
C PHE A 57 10.41 -11.50 -2.52
N LEU A 58 9.54 -11.65 -1.51
CA LEU A 58 9.83 -11.22 -0.14
C LEU A 58 10.94 -12.06 0.50
N ASN A 59 11.01 -13.36 0.22
CA ASN A 59 12.10 -14.21 0.70
C ASN A 59 13.43 -13.82 0.06
N ALA A 60 13.46 -13.53 -1.25
CA ALA A 60 14.65 -13.02 -1.93
C ALA A 60 15.13 -11.69 -1.31
N ALA A 61 14.19 -10.77 -1.07
CA ALA A 61 14.48 -9.49 -0.38
C ALA A 61 15.00 -9.65 1.06
N ALA A 62 14.72 -10.78 1.71
CA ALA A 62 15.22 -11.10 3.05
C ALA A 62 16.62 -11.71 3.03
N GLN A 63 16.93 -12.51 2.00
CA GLN A 63 18.21 -13.21 1.87
C GLN A 63 19.33 -12.27 1.43
N GLU A 64 19.07 -11.42 0.44
CA GLU A 64 20.08 -10.57 -0.16
C GLU A 64 19.68 -9.10 -0.17
N ARG A 65 20.68 -8.21 -0.13
CA ARG A 65 20.48 -6.76 -0.26
C ARG A 65 20.39 -6.31 -1.72
N GLY A 66 19.67 -7.11 -2.52
CA GLY A 66 19.49 -6.96 -3.96
C GLY A 66 18.45 -5.91 -4.35
N LEU A 67 17.93 -6.02 -5.57
CA LEU A 67 16.92 -5.11 -6.11
C LEU A 67 15.60 -5.23 -5.35
N GLU A 68 15.19 -6.44 -5.01
CA GLU A 68 13.96 -6.75 -4.28
C GLU A 68 13.94 -6.06 -2.92
N HIS A 69 15.06 -6.11 -2.20
CA HIS A 69 15.23 -5.41 -0.93
C HIS A 69 15.15 -3.88 -1.11
N ARG A 70 15.80 -3.32 -2.14
CA ARG A 70 15.76 -1.88 -2.41
C ARG A 70 14.35 -1.41 -2.78
N ILE A 71 13.64 -2.18 -3.62
CA ILE A 71 12.26 -1.91 -4.01
C ILE A 71 11.37 -1.92 -2.77
N LEU A 72 11.42 -2.98 -1.96
CA LEU A 72 10.60 -3.09 -0.75
C LEU A 72 10.90 -1.97 0.26
N LYS A 73 12.17 -1.61 0.43
CA LYS A 73 12.59 -0.50 1.29
C LYS A 73 12.01 0.82 0.80
N ASN A 74 12.08 1.09 -0.50
CA ASN A 74 11.53 2.30 -1.10
C ASN A 74 10.00 2.35 -0.97
N LEU A 75 9.30 1.24 -1.23
CA LEU A 75 7.85 1.14 -1.02
C LEU A 75 7.46 1.50 0.43
N CYS A 76 8.15 0.90 1.41
CA CYS A 76 7.91 1.19 2.83
C CYS A 76 8.20 2.66 3.16
N ARG A 77 9.28 3.23 2.60
CA ARG A 77 9.64 4.63 2.82
C ARG A 77 8.61 5.58 2.24
N THR A 78 8.21 5.40 0.98
CA THR A 78 7.21 6.23 0.31
C THR A 78 5.88 6.18 1.06
N ARG A 79 5.45 4.97 1.46
CA ARG A 79 4.20 4.82 2.21
C ARG A 79 4.24 5.44 3.59
N PHE A 80 5.39 5.35 4.28
CA PHE A 80 5.57 6.02 5.56
C PHE A 80 5.50 7.55 5.41
N GLU A 81 6.17 8.12 4.40
CA GLU A 81 6.12 9.57 4.15
C GLU A 81 4.69 10.03 3.81
N GLN A 82 3.95 9.29 2.97
CA GLN A 82 2.54 9.57 2.69
C GLN A 82 1.69 9.63 3.97
N GLN A 83 1.84 8.64 4.86
CA GLN A 83 1.13 8.64 6.14
C GLN A 83 1.55 9.81 7.02
N ARG A 84 2.82 10.18 6.98
CA ARG A 84 3.37 11.28 7.77
C ARG A 84 2.84 12.63 7.29
N GLU A 85 2.77 12.86 5.99
CA GLU A 85 2.16 14.06 5.40
C GLU A 85 0.69 14.22 5.80
N VAL A 86 -0.09 13.14 5.72
CA VAL A 86 -1.50 13.15 6.17
C VAL A 86 -1.61 13.43 7.67
N SER A 87 -0.65 12.99 8.48
CA SER A 87 -0.64 13.19 9.93
C SER A 87 -0.18 14.59 10.35
N LYS A 88 0.60 15.29 9.52
CA LYS A 88 1.01 16.68 9.77
C LYS A 88 -0.16 17.65 9.71
N VAL A 89 -1.21 17.32 8.94
CA VAL A 89 -2.40 18.16 8.83
C VAL A 89 -3.17 18.14 10.15
N PRO A 90 -3.37 19.30 10.83
CA PRO A 90 -4.11 19.34 12.08
C PRO A 90 -5.50 18.74 11.92
N TRP A 91 -5.96 17.94 12.90
CA TRP A 91 -7.25 17.25 12.81
C TRP A 91 -8.43 18.21 12.53
N LYS A 92 -8.38 19.43 13.09
CA LYS A 92 -9.36 20.50 12.85
C LYS A 92 -9.45 20.89 11.37
N VAL A 93 -8.29 20.99 10.71
CA VAL A 93 -8.20 21.31 9.27
C VAL A 93 -8.74 20.16 8.44
N ARG A 94 -8.48 18.92 8.85
CA ARG A 94 -9.02 17.71 8.20
C ARG A 94 -10.56 17.63 8.29
N ILE A 95 -11.13 17.91 9.46
CA ILE A 95 -12.59 17.95 9.62
C ILE A 95 -13.19 19.05 8.74
N LYS A 96 -12.59 20.25 8.76
CA LYS A 96 -13.05 21.36 7.93
C LYS A 96 -13.02 21.01 6.44
N HIS A 97 -11.94 20.40 5.95
CA HIS A 97 -11.87 19.91 4.58
C HIS A 97 -12.92 18.85 4.26
N GLN A 98 -13.22 17.95 5.20
CA GLN A 98 -14.25 16.92 5.01
C GLN A 98 -15.66 17.54 4.95
N GLU A 99 -15.94 18.52 5.81
CA GLU A 99 -17.19 19.29 5.78
C GLU A 99 -17.32 20.10 4.48
N ASP A 100 -16.24 20.76 4.06
CA ASP A 100 -16.20 21.53 2.81
C ASP A 100 -16.40 20.61 1.60
N GLN A 101 -15.76 19.44 1.55
CA GLN A 101 -15.98 18.44 0.50
C GLN A 101 -17.43 17.93 0.50
N ALA A 102 -18.02 17.67 1.66
CA ALA A 102 -19.43 17.26 1.76
C ALA A 102 -20.38 18.38 1.31
N ARG A 103 -20.05 19.64 1.56
CA ARG A 103 -20.79 20.82 1.07
C ARG A 103 -20.66 21.00 -0.44
N VAL A 104 -19.45 20.84 -1.00
CA VAL A 104 -19.21 20.90 -2.45
C VAL A 104 -19.87 19.74 -3.18
N ALA A 105 -19.84 18.52 -2.62
CA ALA A 105 -20.56 17.38 -3.20
C ALA A 105 -22.08 17.62 -3.28
N LYS A 106 -22.65 18.36 -2.31
CA LYS A 106 -24.06 18.78 -2.32
C LYS A 106 -24.33 19.98 -3.24
N LYS A 107 -23.35 20.87 -3.42
CA LYS A 107 -23.42 22.02 -4.34
C LYS A 107 -22.61 21.70 -5.58
N SER A 108 -23.23 21.03 -6.55
CA SER A 108 -22.66 20.62 -7.86
C SER A 108 -22.20 21.77 -8.78
N LYS A 109 -21.55 22.81 -8.25
CA LYS A 109 -21.00 23.94 -8.98
C LYS A 109 -19.48 23.94 -8.88
N LYS A 110 -18.86 23.39 -9.92
CA LYS A 110 -17.55 23.74 -10.50
C LYS A 110 -16.57 24.39 -9.51
N THR A 111 -16.04 23.63 -8.56
CA THR A 111 -14.72 23.98 -8.00
C THR A 111 -13.69 23.76 -9.11
N PRO A 112 -12.76 24.70 -9.36
CA PRO A 112 -11.73 24.51 -10.37
C PRO A 112 -10.96 23.23 -10.04
N PHE A 113 -11.01 22.27 -10.96
CA PHE A 113 -10.23 21.04 -10.89
C PHE A 113 -8.76 21.44 -10.93
N ASP A 114 -8.06 21.23 -9.82
CA ASP A 114 -6.64 21.53 -9.69
C ASP A 114 -5.90 20.25 -10.11
N PRO A 115 -5.40 20.15 -11.37
CA PRO A 115 -4.94 18.88 -11.94
C PRO A 115 -3.72 18.30 -11.20
N ILE A 116 -3.10 19.10 -10.35
CA ILE A 116 -1.90 18.77 -9.58
C ILE A 116 -2.27 18.18 -8.22
N LYS A 117 -3.41 18.57 -7.63
CA LYS A 117 -3.75 18.13 -6.27
C LYS A 117 -4.27 16.70 -6.27
N GLY A 118 -3.56 15.83 -5.56
CA GLY A 118 -3.90 14.41 -5.46
C GLY A 118 -3.33 13.54 -6.59
N THR A 119 -2.65 14.14 -7.58
CA THR A 119 -1.93 13.39 -8.63
C THR A 119 -0.47 13.15 -8.27
N GLU A 120 -0.02 13.54 -7.07
CA GLU A 120 1.39 13.52 -6.68
C GLU A 120 2.02 12.12 -6.74
N TYR A 121 1.22 11.09 -6.50
CA TYR A 121 1.65 9.69 -6.51
C TYR A 121 1.11 8.90 -7.70
N GLU A 122 0.42 9.54 -8.66
CA GLU A 122 -0.26 8.81 -9.74
C GLU A 122 0.74 8.05 -10.62
N HIS A 123 1.87 8.67 -10.98
CA HIS A 123 2.94 8.01 -11.71
C HIS A 123 3.53 6.84 -10.94
N TYR A 124 3.78 7.03 -9.64
CA TYR A 124 4.31 5.99 -8.76
C TYR A 124 3.34 4.81 -8.67
N ASP A 125 2.05 5.06 -8.46
CA ASP A 125 1.02 4.03 -8.35
C ASP A 125 0.87 3.26 -9.67
N ARG A 126 0.95 3.95 -10.81
CA ARG A 126 0.99 3.30 -12.14
C ARG A 126 2.23 2.42 -12.31
N THR A 127 3.41 2.87 -11.86
CA THR A 127 4.63 2.06 -11.92
C THR A 127 4.52 0.81 -11.06
N ILE A 128 3.93 0.90 -9.86
CA ILE A 128 3.71 -0.27 -9.01
C ILE A 128 2.68 -1.22 -9.64
N ALA A 129 1.61 -0.69 -10.25
CA ALA A 129 0.64 -1.51 -10.98
C ALA A 129 1.30 -2.28 -12.13
N MET A 130 2.08 -1.59 -12.98
CA MET A 130 2.84 -2.24 -14.07
C MET A 130 3.82 -3.28 -13.54
N PHE A 131 4.54 -2.99 -12.46
CA PHE A 131 5.47 -3.94 -11.84
C PHE A 131 4.74 -5.21 -11.35
N ASN A 132 3.59 -5.05 -10.70
CA ASN A 132 2.78 -6.17 -10.27
C ASN A 132 2.27 -7.01 -11.43
N ASP A 133 1.85 -6.39 -12.52
CA ASP A 133 1.33 -7.13 -13.67
C ASP A 133 2.43 -7.88 -14.41
N THR A 134 3.60 -7.27 -14.57
CA THR A 134 4.74 -7.88 -15.26
C THR A 134 5.28 -9.10 -14.48
N MET A 135 5.38 -8.99 -13.15
CA MET A 135 5.93 -10.05 -12.29
C MET A 135 4.87 -11.00 -11.71
N GLY A 136 3.58 -10.66 -11.84
CA GLY A 136 2.48 -11.36 -11.17
C GLY A 136 2.57 -11.23 -9.65
N LEU A 137 2.79 -10.03 -9.12
CA LEU A 137 2.90 -9.76 -7.69
C LEU A 137 1.63 -9.10 -7.13
N CYS A 138 1.54 -9.03 -5.80
CA CYS A 138 0.44 -8.41 -5.04
C CYS A 138 0.91 -7.21 -4.21
N LEU A 139 1.90 -6.43 -4.64
CA LEU A 139 2.40 -5.29 -3.87
C LEU A 139 1.42 -4.11 -3.99
N ARG A 140 1.22 -3.34 -2.92
CA ARG A 140 0.37 -2.14 -2.92
C ARG A 140 0.96 -1.08 -2.00
#